data_AF-A0A9P6XJW7-F1
#
_entry.id   AF-A0A9P6XJW7-F1
#
_cell.length_a   1.000
_cell.length_b   1.000
_cell.length_c   1.000
_cell.angle_alpha   90.00
_cell.angle_beta   90.00
_cell.angle_gamma   90.00
#
_symmetry.space_group_name_H-M   'P 1'
#
loop_
_entity.id
_entity.type
_entity.pdbx_description
1 polymer ?
#
loop_
_entity_poly.entity_id
_entity_poly.type
_entity_poly.pdbx_seq_one_letter_code
_entity_poly.pdbx_strand_id
1 'polypeptide(L)'
;MNHSYNASTISDQEKAHKALLELEIKFNKKPRTGALGIQGSQIQALTGFNRIFEQYPYPVVINAAILKLADWFRTHNNVVKFYVYKVFKEASHQHLEKIINVEETIRRILPILGSNDTTARSITLRVLGCMSIIIAEKLDVQFGIVQRFELATDRLELQAAIWASDQICARSNRFPAVIFSKIDKKLRDPSTSLDIKLQVVKIFRHMHEDIGMTREAQKTCLSLLNDPATGSELVIVTLRTLTLLISKAVIDQKEQIDRLLEYALNDTRDDVS
;
A
#
# COMPACT_ATOMS: atom_id res chain seq x y z
N MET A 1 -2.49 44.60 -2.53
CA MET A 1 -2.15 43.42 -1.71
C MET A 1 -1.91 42.13 -2.52
N ASN A 2 -2.42 41.97 -3.75
CA ASN A 2 -2.21 40.73 -4.54
C ASN A 2 -0.83 40.58 -5.23
N HIS A 3 -0.05 41.65 -5.41
CA HIS A 3 1.26 41.55 -6.08
C HIS A 3 2.38 40.97 -5.20
N SER A 4 2.34 41.21 -3.87
CA SER A 4 3.38 40.71 -2.96
C SER A 4 3.28 39.19 -2.73
N TYR A 5 2.06 38.64 -2.74
CA TYR A 5 1.81 37.20 -2.55
C TYR A 5 2.19 36.38 -3.78
N ASN A 6 1.99 36.92 -4.99
CA ASN A 6 2.42 36.26 -6.23
C ASN A 6 3.95 36.28 -6.39
N ALA A 7 4.62 37.38 -6.00
CA ALA A 7 6.08 37.48 -6.09
C ALA A 7 6.80 36.51 -5.11
N SER A 8 6.29 36.33 -3.89
CA SER A 8 6.84 35.36 -2.93
C SER A 8 6.68 33.91 -3.42
N THR A 9 5.52 33.59 -4.01
CA THR A 9 5.24 32.25 -4.52
C THR A 9 6.13 31.90 -5.72
N ILE A 10 6.37 32.85 -6.63
CA ILE A 10 7.27 32.65 -7.77
C ILE A 10 8.72 32.44 -7.28
N SER A 11 9.18 33.25 -6.33
CA SER A 11 10.53 33.10 -5.75
C SER A 11 10.71 31.75 -5.04
N ASP A 12 9.68 31.24 -4.36
CA ASP A 12 9.76 29.95 -3.68
C ASP A 12 9.70 28.77 -4.64
N GLN A 13 8.99 28.89 -5.77
CA GLN A 13 9.02 27.88 -6.84
C GLN A 13 10.39 27.81 -7.51
N GLU A 14 11.05 28.95 -7.74
CA GLU A 14 12.43 28.98 -8.27
C GLU A 14 13.42 28.28 -7.32
N LYS A 15 13.32 28.57 -6.01
CA LYS A 15 14.12 27.89 -4.98
C LYS A 15 13.85 26.38 -4.96
N ALA A 16 12.59 25.97 -5.04
CA ALA A 16 12.20 24.57 -5.07
C ALA A 16 12.78 23.85 -6.30
N HIS A 17 12.73 24.49 -7.48
CA HIS A 17 13.28 23.94 -8.70
C HIS A 17 14.81 23.78 -8.63
N LYS A 18 15.49 24.79 -8.07
CA LYS A 18 16.93 24.71 -7.80
C LYS A 18 17.27 23.58 -6.83
N ALA A 19 16.51 23.42 -5.74
CA ALA A 19 16.72 22.34 -4.77
C ALA A 19 16.53 20.95 -5.41
N LEU A 20 15.52 20.78 -6.29
CA LEU A 20 15.33 19.54 -7.04
C LEU A 20 16.51 19.25 -7.98
N LEU A 21 17.02 20.27 -8.68
CA LEU A 21 18.18 20.14 -9.55
C LEU A 21 19.44 19.75 -8.76
N GLU A 22 19.64 20.31 -7.56
CA GLU A 22 20.75 19.94 -6.68
C GLU A 22 20.68 18.48 -6.24
N LEU A 23 19.48 17.97 -5.90
CA LEU A 23 19.30 16.55 -5.61
C LEU A 23 19.61 15.68 -6.84
N GLU A 24 19.19 16.10 -8.02
CA GLU A 24 19.49 15.38 -9.26
C GLU A 24 20.99 15.33 -9.55
N ILE A 25 21.70 16.46 -9.44
CA ILE A 25 23.16 16.53 -9.60
C ILE A 25 23.84 15.60 -8.59
N LYS A 26 23.38 15.61 -7.33
CA LYS A 26 23.93 14.75 -6.28
C LYS A 26 23.69 13.27 -6.57
N PHE A 27 22.52 12.92 -7.09
CA PHE A 27 22.18 11.56 -7.48
C PHE A 27 23.04 11.07 -8.66
N ASN A 28 23.29 11.93 -9.65
CA ASN A 28 24.04 11.58 -10.86
C ASN A 28 25.57 11.68 -10.72
N LYS A 29 26.08 12.11 -9.56
CA LYS A 29 27.51 12.22 -9.31
C LYS A 29 28.20 10.87 -9.58
N LYS A 30 29.30 10.84 -10.32
CA LYS A 30 30.05 9.59 -10.61
C LYS A 30 30.90 9.16 -9.41
N PRO A 31 31.16 7.84 -9.21
CA PRO A 31 31.98 7.37 -8.11
C PRO A 31 33.41 7.90 -8.29
N ARG A 32 34.03 8.38 -7.21
CA ARG A 32 35.44 8.82 -7.23
C ARG A 32 36.44 7.66 -7.28
N THR A 33 36.00 6.44 -6.99
CA THR A 33 36.79 5.21 -6.97
C THR A 33 35.91 4.07 -7.49
N GLY A 34 36.47 3.12 -8.27
CA GLY A 34 35.77 2.08 -9.04
C GLY A 34 34.94 1.04 -8.27
N ALA A 35 34.29 1.41 -7.18
CA ALA A 35 33.34 0.57 -6.47
C ALA A 35 31.99 0.54 -7.23
N LEU A 36 31.59 -0.67 -7.65
CA LEU A 36 30.35 -1.01 -8.37
C LEU A 36 29.07 -0.93 -7.48
N GLY A 37 29.12 -0.17 -6.39
CA GLY A 37 28.02 -0.03 -5.44
C GLY A 37 27.35 1.34 -5.53
N ILE A 38 26.08 1.39 -5.14
CA ILE A 38 25.31 2.62 -5.02
C ILE A 38 26.06 3.61 -4.14
N GLN A 39 26.14 4.83 -4.61
CA GLN A 39 26.86 5.84 -3.88
C GLN A 39 26.01 6.32 -2.71
N GLY A 40 26.62 6.53 -1.55
CA GLY A 40 25.97 7.23 -0.43
C GLY A 40 25.36 8.57 -0.87
N SER A 41 25.90 9.21 -1.93
CA SER A 41 25.32 10.39 -2.57
C SER A 41 23.92 10.15 -3.16
N GLN A 42 23.66 9.02 -3.83
CA GLN A 42 22.34 8.67 -4.38
C GLN A 42 21.31 8.49 -3.28
N ILE A 43 21.68 7.76 -2.22
CA ILE A 43 20.79 7.55 -1.07
C ILE A 43 20.48 8.88 -0.40
N GLN A 44 21.51 9.70 -0.13
CA GLN A 44 21.33 11.02 0.45
C GLN A 44 20.46 11.94 -0.43
N ALA A 45 20.59 11.84 -1.76
CA ALA A 45 19.76 12.59 -2.68
C ALA A 45 18.29 12.15 -2.58
N LEU A 46 18.02 10.84 -2.61
CA LEU A 46 16.66 10.29 -2.48
C LEU A 46 16.00 10.71 -1.16
N THR A 47 16.71 10.59 -0.04
CA THR A 47 16.18 11.03 1.26
C THR A 47 15.94 12.55 1.35
N GLY A 48 16.59 13.33 0.48
CA GLY A 48 16.39 14.77 0.40
C GLY A 48 15.02 15.19 -0.14
N PHE A 49 14.31 14.30 -0.85
CA PHE A 49 12.99 14.59 -1.39
C PHE A 49 11.95 14.86 -0.30
N ASN A 50 12.03 14.17 0.84
CA ASN A 50 11.12 14.40 1.97
C ASN A 50 11.19 15.87 2.44
N ARG A 51 12.41 16.42 2.54
CA ARG A 51 12.62 17.83 2.91
C ARG A 51 12.04 18.79 1.87
N ILE A 52 12.13 18.45 0.58
CA ILE A 52 11.51 19.25 -0.48
C ILE A 52 9.99 19.23 -0.35
N PHE A 53 9.40 18.08 -0.04
CA PHE A 53 7.94 17.95 0.11
C PHE A 53 7.42 18.77 1.30
N GLU A 54 8.17 18.81 2.39
CA GLU A 54 7.86 19.61 3.58
C GLU A 54 8.04 21.11 3.34
N GLN A 55 9.15 21.52 2.74
CA GLN A 55 9.49 22.94 2.53
C GLN A 55 8.72 23.58 1.39
N TYR A 56 8.40 22.81 0.36
CA TYR A 56 7.75 23.28 -0.87
C TYR A 56 6.57 22.37 -1.23
N PRO A 57 5.49 22.32 -0.41
CA PRO A 57 4.35 21.41 -0.60
C PRO A 57 3.41 21.84 -1.76
N TYR A 58 3.95 22.50 -2.78
CA TYR A 58 3.23 23.00 -3.94
C TYR A 58 2.99 21.87 -4.96
N PRO A 59 1.77 21.71 -5.51
CA PRO A 59 1.45 20.62 -6.45
C PRO A 59 2.42 20.46 -7.62
N VAL A 60 2.87 21.57 -8.22
CA VAL A 60 3.83 21.55 -9.35
C VAL A 60 5.18 20.96 -8.93
N VAL A 61 5.68 21.32 -7.74
CA VAL A 61 6.96 20.81 -7.21
C VAL A 61 6.85 19.33 -6.86
N ILE A 62 5.79 18.95 -6.12
CA ILE A 62 5.52 17.56 -5.77
C ILE A 62 5.40 16.70 -7.03
N ASN A 63 4.65 17.16 -8.02
CA ASN A 63 4.47 16.47 -9.28
C ASN A 63 5.79 16.24 -10.03
N ALA A 64 6.61 17.30 -10.20
CA ALA A 64 7.90 17.20 -10.86
C ALA A 64 8.85 16.21 -10.13
N ALA A 65 8.86 16.29 -8.80
CA ALA A 65 9.68 15.43 -7.96
C ALA A 65 9.24 13.96 -8.02
N ILE A 66 7.93 13.68 -7.97
CA ILE A 66 7.38 12.33 -8.09
C ILE A 66 7.65 11.73 -9.46
N LEU A 67 7.51 12.51 -10.54
CA LEU A 67 7.87 12.06 -11.89
C LEU A 67 9.35 11.69 -11.99
N LYS A 68 10.23 12.50 -11.38
CA LYS A 68 11.66 12.19 -11.35
C LYS A 68 11.97 10.91 -10.58
N LEU A 69 11.35 10.73 -9.42
CA LEU A 69 11.48 9.52 -8.63
C LEU A 69 10.98 8.28 -9.41
N ALA A 70 9.88 8.42 -10.16
CA ALA A 70 9.35 7.36 -11.00
C ALA A 70 10.31 7.02 -12.17
N ASP A 71 10.99 8.00 -12.76
CA ASP A 71 12.02 7.76 -13.77
C ASP A 71 13.21 6.98 -13.21
N TRP A 72 13.68 7.34 -12.01
CA TRP A 72 14.74 6.59 -11.33
C TRP A 72 14.28 5.19 -10.92
N PHE A 73 13.04 5.06 -10.43
CA PHE A 73 12.45 3.77 -10.08
C PHE A 73 12.46 2.79 -11.26
N ARG A 74 12.10 3.27 -12.45
CA ARG A 74 12.07 2.48 -13.68
C ARG A 74 13.44 1.97 -14.13
N THR A 75 14.47 2.79 -13.98
CA THR A 75 15.76 2.59 -14.67
C THR A 75 16.89 2.07 -13.78
N HIS A 76 16.72 2.06 -12.46
CA HIS A 76 17.79 1.73 -11.51
C HIS A 76 17.57 0.40 -10.78
N ASN A 77 18.59 -0.03 -10.03
CA ASN A 77 18.58 -1.28 -9.25
C ASN A 77 17.61 -1.25 -8.04
N ASN A 78 17.45 -2.40 -7.38
CA ASN A 78 16.45 -2.58 -6.31
C ASN A 78 16.68 -1.74 -5.06
N VAL A 79 17.92 -1.35 -4.77
CA VAL A 79 18.19 -0.48 -3.62
C VAL A 79 17.73 0.95 -3.92
N VAL A 80 17.94 1.48 -5.14
CA VAL A 80 17.33 2.77 -5.53
C VAL A 80 15.81 2.67 -5.47
N LYS A 81 15.22 1.62 -6.03
CA LYS A 81 13.77 1.37 -5.94
C LYS A 81 13.27 1.37 -4.49
N PHE A 82 14.01 0.73 -3.58
CA PHE A 82 13.67 0.68 -2.17
C PHE A 82 13.69 2.06 -1.49
N TYR A 83 14.68 2.91 -1.79
CA TYR A 83 14.71 4.26 -1.24
C TYR A 83 13.66 5.17 -1.88
N VAL A 84 13.34 5.00 -3.16
CA VAL A 84 12.17 5.65 -3.76
C VAL A 84 10.89 5.22 -3.04
N TYR A 85 10.70 3.93 -2.76
CA TYR A 85 9.58 3.44 -1.95
C TYR A 85 9.52 4.14 -0.58
N LYS A 86 10.64 4.29 0.12
CA LYS A 86 10.66 5.02 1.40
C LYS A 86 10.14 6.46 1.26
N VAL A 87 10.51 7.16 0.19
CA VAL A 87 10.00 8.52 -0.09
C VAL A 87 8.49 8.51 -0.37
N PHE A 88 8.00 7.57 -1.20
CA PHE A 88 6.55 7.41 -1.45
C PHE A 88 5.77 7.07 -0.19
N LYS A 89 6.34 6.24 0.69
CA LYS A 89 5.74 5.86 1.97
C LYS A 89 5.55 7.09 2.85
N GLU A 90 6.59 7.91 3.01
CA GLU A 90 6.52 9.15 3.79
C GLU A 90 5.51 10.14 3.18
N ALA A 91 5.53 10.27 1.84
CA ALA A 91 4.63 11.18 1.12
C ALA A 91 3.15 10.78 1.15
N SER A 92 2.85 9.50 1.40
CA SER A 92 1.51 8.91 1.21
C SER A 92 0.39 9.59 1.99
N HIS A 93 0.69 10.16 3.16
CA HIS A 93 -0.32 10.75 4.04
C HIS A 93 -0.59 12.23 3.80
N GLN A 94 0.29 12.96 3.09
CA GLN A 94 0.25 14.43 3.07
C GLN A 94 0.49 15.07 1.69
N HIS A 95 1.12 14.33 0.76
CA HIS A 95 1.62 14.92 -0.48
C HIS A 95 1.10 14.24 -1.74
N LEU A 96 0.77 12.95 -1.73
CA LEU A 96 0.42 12.24 -2.97
C LEU A 96 -0.90 12.71 -3.61
N GLU A 97 -1.86 13.24 -2.86
CA GLU A 97 -3.08 13.86 -3.43
C GLU A 97 -2.79 15.08 -4.31
N LYS A 98 -1.59 15.67 -4.19
CA LYS A 98 -1.16 16.84 -4.96
C LYS A 98 -0.52 16.47 -6.30
N ILE A 99 -0.41 15.18 -6.63
CA ILE A 99 0.16 14.72 -7.91
C ILE A 99 -0.83 15.03 -9.04
N ILE A 100 -0.34 15.71 -10.07
CA ILE A 100 -1.14 16.12 -11.23
C ILE A 100 -1.07 15.04 -12.32
N ASN A 101 0.12 14.53 -12.61
CA ASN A 101 0.39 13.57 -13.69
C ASN A 101 0.42 12.14 -13.17
N VAL A 102 -0.70 11.69 -12.60
CA VAL A 102 -0.85 10.34 -12.03
C VAL A 102 -0.60 9.25 -13.08
N GLU A 103 -1.18 9.38 -14.27
CA GLU A 103 -1.02 8.42 -15.37
C GLU A 103 0.44 8.24 -15.81
N GLU A 104 1.17 9.34 -15.89
CA GLU A 104 2.57 9.37 -16.27
C GLU A 104 3.44 8.65 -15.22
N THR A 105 3.08 8.81 -13.95
CA THR A 105 3.71 8.11 -12.82
C THR A 105 3.44 6.60 -12.90
N ILE A 106 2.18 6.20 -13.11
CA ILE A 106 1.78 4.78 -13.26
C ILE A 106 2.52 4.14 -14.43
N ARG A 107 2.57 4.79 -15.60
CA ARG A 107 3.24 4.24 -16.80
C ARG A 107 4.71 3.93 -16.61
N ARG A 108 5.40 4.62 -15.68
CA ARG A 108 6.80 4.33 -15.33
C ARG A 108 6.96 3.17 -14.35
N ILE A 109 6.01 3.01 -13.44
CA ILE A 109 6.11 2.10 -12.28
C ILE A 109 5.47 0.74 -12.60
N LEU A 110 4.26 0.74 -13.15
CA LEU A 110 3.44 -0.46 -13.34
C LEU A 110 4.12 -1.55 -14.19
N PRO A 111 4.85 -1.24 -15.29
CA PRO A 111 5.49 -2.27 -16.11
C PRO A 111 6.49 -3.16 -15.35
N ILE A 112 7.02 -2.71 -14.22
CA ILE A 112 7.98 -3.49 -13.40
C ILE A 112 7.32 -4.75 -12.81
N LEU A 113 5.99 -4.76 -12.62
CA LEU A 113 5.25 -5.95 -12.20
C LEU A 113 5.38 -7.13 -13.19
N GLY A 114 5.70 -6.85 -14.46
CA GLY A 114 5.96 -7.87 -15.48
C GLY A 114 7.41 -8.36 -15.54
N SER A 115 8.32 -7.83 -14.71
CA SER A 115 9.72 -8.25 -14.70
C SER A 115 9.92 -9.63 -14.07
N ASN A 116 11.09 -10.25 -14.27
CA ASN A 116 11.45 -11.52 -13.61
C ASN A 116 12.02 -11.34 -12.19
N ASP A 117 12.21 -10.09 -11.72
CA ASP A 117 12.81 -9.77 -10.43
C ASP A 117 11.74 -9.64 -9.32
N THR A 118 11.63 -10.67 -8.46
CA THR A 118 10.67 -10.71 -7.34
C THR A 118 10.82 -9.53 -6.38
N THR A 119 12.05 -9.06 -6.15
CA THR A 119 12.32 -7.93 -5.25
C THR A 119 11.81 -6.63 -5.88
N ALA A 120 12.08 -6.42 -7.16
CA ALA A 120 11.57 -5.27 -7.89
C ALA A 120 10.03 -5.24 -7.89
N ARG A 121 9.38 -6.40 -8.15
CA ARG A 121 7.92 -6.52 -8.10
C ARG A 121 7.36 -6.25 -6.71
N SER A 122 7.98 -6.79 -5.66
CA SER A 122 7.61 -6.54 -4.26
C SER A 122 7.64 -5.06 -3.91
N ILE A 123 8.73 -4.36 -4.24
CA ILE A 123 8.86 -2.92 -3.98
C ILE A 123 7.82 -2.14 -4.80
N THR A 124 7.57 -2.54 -6.05
CA THR A 124 6.57 -1.91 -6.92
C THR A 124 5.17 -2.00 -6.31
N LEU A 125 4.76 -3.16 -5.81
CA LEU A 125 3.48 -3.35 -5.13
C LEU A 125 3.37 -2.43 -3.89
N ARG A 126 4.46 -2.28 -3.13
CA ARG A 126 4.50 -1.35 -1.99
C ARG A 126 4.36 0.12 -2.41
N VAL A 127 4.97 0.53 -3.53
CA VAL A 127 4.79 1.88 -4.07
C VAL A 127 3.35 2.11 -4.53
N LEU A 128 2.76 1.16 -5.25
CA LEU A 128 1.36 1.24 -5.69
C LEU A 128 0.40 1.34 -4.51
N GLY A 129 0.60 0.54 -3.44
CA GLY A 129 -0.23 0.66 -2.24
C GLY A 129 -0.07 2.01 -1.52
N CYS A 130 1.12 2.62 -1.50
CA CYS A 130 1.30 3.99 -0.99
C CYS A 130 0.50 5.02 -1.80
N MET A 131 0.36 4.80 -3.10
CA MET A 131 -0.39 5.67 -4.01
C MET A 131 -1.91 5.39 -4.03
N SER A 132 -2.42 4.48 -3.20
CA SER A 132 -3.81 4.01 -3.25
C SER A 132 -4.84 5.14 -3.28
N ILE A 133 -4.59 6.24 -2.56
CA ILE A 133 -5.48 7.40 -2.49
C ILE A 133 -5.75 8.07 -3.85
N ILE A 134 -4.84 7.96 -4.82
CA ILE A 134 -4.98 8.53 -6.17
C ILE A 134 -5.14 7.49 -7.28
N ILE A 135 -4.86 6.20 -7.02
CA ILE A 135 -4.91 5.14 -8.05
C ILE A 135 -5.93 4.03 -7.80
N ALA A 136 -6.71 4.10 -6.72
CA ALA A 136 -7.60 3.02 -6.32
C ALA A 136 -8.57 2.56 -7.41
N GLU A 137 -9.00 3.46 -8.30
CA GLU A 137 -9.95 3.16 -9.40
C GLU A 137 -9.27 2.83 -10.75
N LYS A 138 -7.94 2.71 -10.79
CA LYS A 138 -7.19 2.40 -12.02
C LYS A 138 -7.19 0.88 -12.27
N LEU A 139 -7.94 0.45 -13.29
CA LEU A 139 -8.18 -0.97 -13.58
C LEU A 139 -6.90 -1.76 -13.92
N ASP A 140 -5.96 -1.13 -14.61
CA ASP A 140 -4.65 -1.71 -14.94
C ASP A 140 -3.81 -1.96 -13.69
N VAL A 141 -3.82 -1.03 -12.73
CA VAL A 141 -3.20 -1.18 -11.42
C VAL A 141 -3.88 -2.29 -10.62
N GLN A 142 -5.21 -2.27 -10.52
CA GLN A 142 -5.99 -3.30 -9.82
C GLN A 142 -5.69 -4.68 -10.38
N PHE A 143 -5.71 -4.83 -11.71
CA PHE A 143 -5.38 -6.07 -12.40
C PHE A 143 -3.95 -6.53 -12.10
N GLY A 144 -2.96 -5.62 -12.16
CA GLY A 144 -1.58 -5.93 -11.84
C GLY A 144 -1.40 -6.45 -10.41
N ILE A 145 -2.08 -5.83 -9.44
CA ILE A 145 -2.06 -6.25 -8.04
C ILE A 145 -2.72 -7.62 -7.86
N VAL A 146 -3.91 -7.84 -8.43
CA VAL A 146 -4.62 -9.13 -8.37
C VAL A 146 -3.77 -10.24 -8.99
N GLN A 147 -3.18 -9.99 -10.15
CA GLN A 147 -2.32 -10.96 -10.83
C GLN A 147 -1.14 -11.37 -9.95
N ARG A 148 -0.49 -10.41 -9.26
CA ARG A 148 0.60 -10.72 -8.33
C ARG A 148 0.12 -11.43 -7.07
N PHE A 149 -1.04 -11.07 -6.53
CA PHE A 149 -1.66 -11.76 -5.39
C PHE A 149 -1.89 -13.24 -5.66
N GLU A 150 -2.28 -13.59 -6.89
CA GLU A 150 -2.54 -14.97 -7.30
C GLU A 150 -1.27 -15.74 -7.69
N LEU A 151 -0.35 -15.11 -8.43
CA LEU A 151 0.78 -15.80 -9.06
C LEU A 151 2.11 -15.71 -8.28
N ALA A 152 2.21 -14.85 -7.26
CA ALA A 152 3.45 -14.72 -6.49
C ALA A 152 3.84 -16.04 -5.80
N THR A 153 5.04 -16.53 -6.13
CA THR A 153 5.66 -17.69 -5.48
C THR A 153 6.60 -17.29 -4.36
N ASP A 154 7.16 -16.08 -4.43
CA ASP A 154 7.97 -15.50 -3.37
C ASP A 154 7.09 -14.93 -2.24
N ARG A 155 7.47 -15.21 -0.99
CA ARG A 155 6.71 -14.78 0.18
C ARG A 155 6.66 -13.27 0.35
N LEU A 156 7.76 -12.56 0.09
CA LEU A 156 7.79 -11.10 0.24
C LEU A 156 6.96 -10.42 -0.85
N GLU A 157 6.96 -10.96 -2.06
CA GLU A 157 6.10 -10.51 -3.16
C GLU A 157 4.63 -10.71 -2.82
N LEU A 158 4.25 -11.89 -2.33
CA LEU A 158 2.87 -12.16 -1.92
C LEU A 158 2.43 -11.23 -0.79
N GLN A 159 3.25 -11.03 0.25
CA GLN A 159 2.94 -10.09 1.33
C GLN A 159 2.81 -8.65 0.84
N ALA A 160 3.63 -8.24 -0.13
CA ALA A 160 3.50 -6.93 -0.75
C ALA A 160 2.21 -6.80 -1.57
N ALA A 161 1.79 -7.86 -2.28
CA ALA A 161 0.54 -7.89 -3.03
C ALA A 161 -0.67 -7.83 -2.09
N ILE A 162 -0.67 -8.60 -1.00
CA ILE A 162 -1.71 -8.57 0.03
C ILE A 162 -1.83 -7.17 0.63
N TRP A 163 -0.70 -6.55 0.98
CA TRP A 163 -0.70 -5.18 1.51
C TRP A 163 -1.21 -4.16 0.49
N ALA A 164 -0.80 -4.25 -0.78
CA ALA A 164 -1.30 -3.37 -1.83
C ALA A 164 -2.82 -3.55 -2.04
N SER A 165 -3.31 -4.79 -2.09
CA SER A 165 -4.74 -5.10 -2.16
C SER A 165 -5.50 -4.50 -0.99
N ASP A 166 -4.96 -4.59 0.23
CA ASP A 166 -5.54 -3.99 1.43
C ASP A 166 -5.64 -2.46 1.33
N GLN A 167 -4.59 -1.79 0.84
CA GLN A 167 -4.61 -0.33 0.63
C GLN A 167 -5.63 0.09 -0.44
N ILE A 168 -5.78 -0.67 -1.52
CA ILE A 168 -6.77 -0.38 -2.57
C ILE A 168 -8.19 -0.65 -2.07
N CYS A 169 -8.43 -1.74 -1.33
CA CYS A 169 -9.74 -2.03 -0.72
C CYS A 169 -10.20 -0.91 0.23
N ALA A 170 -9.27 -0.25 0.93
CA ALA A 170 -9.59 0.86 1.81
C ALA A 170 -10.10 2.13 1.08
N ARG A 171 -9.96 2.18 -0.25
CA ARG A 171 -10.22 3.38 -1.07
C ARG A 171 -11.21 3.13 -2.21
N SER A 172 -11.30 1.90 -2.72
CA SER A 172 -12.18 1.52 -3.81
C SER A 172 -13.41 0.79 -3.30
N ASN A 173 -14.59 1.20 -3.76
CA ASN A 173 -15.85 0.53 -3.42
C ASN A 173 -16.09 -0.73 -4.27
N ARG A 174 -15.38 -0.89 -5.39
CA ARG A 174 -15.59 -2.00 -6.34
C ARG A 174 -14.53 -3.09 -6.20
N PHE A 175 -13.29 -2.71 -5.90
CA PHE A 175 -12.18 -3.65 -5.81
C PHE A 175 -12.37 -4.78 -4.77
N PRO A 176 -13.00 -4.56 -3.59
CA PRO A 176 -13.22 -5.64 -2.63
C PRO A 176 -13.95 -6.85 -3.22
N ALA A 177 -14.98 -6.61 -4.04
CA ALA A 177 -15.71 -7.68 -4.73
C ALA A 177 -14.82 -8.46 -5.72
N VAL A 178 -13.87 -7.79 -6.37
CA VAL A 178 -12.94 -8.40 -7.33
C VAL A 178 -11.95 -9.34 -6.63
N ILE A 179 -11.45 -8.94 -5.45
CA ILE A 179 -10.42 -9.69 -4.72
C ILE A 179 -11.00 -10.74 -3.76
N PHE A 180 -12.28 -10.63 -3.38
CA PHE A 180 -12.93 -11.51 -2.39
C PHE A 180 -12.67 -13.00 -2.63
N SER A 181 -12.96 -13.51 -3.84
CA SER A 181 -12.81 -14.94 -4.13
C SER A 181 -11.36 -15.45 -4.03
N LYS A 182 -10.37 -14.57 -4.22
CA LYS A 182 -8.94 -14.89 -4.11
C LYS A 182 -8.52 -14.96 -2.65
N ILE A 183 -9.07 -14.06 -1.82
CA ILE A 183 -8.88 -14.07 -0.36
C ILE A 183 -9.52 -15.33 0.25
N ASP A 184 -10.77 -15.62 -0.09
CA ASP A 184 -11.49 -16.82 0.40
C ASP A 184 -10.74 -18.10 0.01
N LYS A 185 -10.25 -18.19 -1.23
CA LYS A 185 -9.39 -19.29 -1.67
C LYS A 185 -8.12 -19.44 -0.83
N LYS A 186 -7.38 -18.35 -0.57
CA LYS A 186 -6.16 -18.36 0.27
C LYS A 186 -6.45 -18.78 1.71
N LEU A 187 -7.60 -18.39 2.27
CA LEU A 187 -7.98 -18.75 3.64
C LEU A 187 -8.29 -20.24 3.78
N ARG A 188 -8.99 -20.81 2.80
CA ARG A 188 -9.40 -22.22 2.78
C ARG A 188 -8.28 -23.17 2.36
N ASP A 189 -7.26 -22.67 1.67
CA ASP A 189 -6.12 -23.47 1.25
C ASP A 189 -5.30 -23.94 2.48
N PRO A 190 -5.19 -25.26 2.72
CA PRO A 190 -4.43 -25.79 3.85
C PRO A 190 -2.92 -25.58 3.70
N SER A 191 -2.42 -25.35 2.48
CA SER A 191 -1.01 -25.05 2.22
C SER A 191 -0.63 -23.60 2.51
N THR A 192 -1.62 -22.71 2.67
CA THR A 192 -1.36 -21.31 3.00
C THR A 192 -0.92 -21.19 4.46
N SER A 193 0.24 -20.57 4.69
CA SER A 193 0.79 -20.37 6.02
C SER A 193 -0.07 -19.43 6.88
N LEU A 194 0.00 -19.63 8.21
CA LEU A 194 -0.76 -18.84 9.18
C LEU A 194 -0.51 -17.33 9.01
N ASP A 195 0.73 -16.90 8.82
CA ASP A 195 1.07 -15.48 8.66
C ASP A 195 0.39 -14.81 7.45
N ILE A 196 0.14 -15.58 6.39
CA ILE A 196 -0.59 -15.11 5.22
C ILE A 196 -2.09 -15.08 5.52
N LYS A 197 -2.65 -16.10 6.16
CA LYS A 197 -4.07 -16.13 6.60
C LYS A 197 -4.40 -14.93 7.48
N LEU A 198 -3.54 -14.64 8.47
CA LEU A 198 -3.68 -13.48 9.35
C LEU A 198 -3.66 -12.13 8.60
N GLN A 199 -2.98 -12.03 7.46
CA GLN A 199 -2.96 -10.81 6.66
C GLN A 199 -4.17 -10.69 5.75
N VAL A 200 -4.54 -11.76 5.04
CA VAL A 200 -5.63 -11.70 4.05
C VAL A 200 -7.00 -11.57 4.72
N VAL A 201 -7.23 -12.19 5.89
CA VAL A 201 -8.52 -12.09 6.59
C VAL A 201 -8.84 -10.63 6.93
N LYS A 202 -7.82 -9.83 7.30
CA LYS A 202 -7.99 -8.42 7.68
C LYS A 202 -8.64 -7.59 6.57
N ILE A 203 -8.46 -7.94 5.30
CA ILE A 203 -8.99 -7.18 4.15
C ILE A 203 -10.52 -7.12 4.19
N PHE A 204 -11.18 -8.12 4.77
CA PHE A 204 -12.64 -8.13 4.94
C PHE A 204 -13.19 -6.94 5.71
N ARG A 205 -12.37 -6.23 6.52
CA ARG A 205 -12.80 -5.01 7.22
C ARG A 205 -13.22 -3.85 6.31
N HIS A 206 -12.90 -3.93 5.01
CA HIS A 206 -13.27 -2.91 4.01
C HIS A 206 -14.51 -3.29 3.20
N MET A 207 -15.14 -4.43 3.49
CA MET A 207 -16.26 -4.99 2.72
C MET A 207 -17.63 -4.52 3.23
N HIS A 208 -17.73 -3.27 3.67
CA HIS A 208 -18.92 -2.72 4.35
C HIS A 208 -19.82 -1.85 3.44
N GLU A 209 -19.37 -1.51 2.24
CA GLU A 209 -20.10 -0.60 1.33
C GLU A 209 -21.32 -1.25 0.66
N ASP A 210 -21.29 -2.58 0.48
CA ASP A 210 -22.39 -3.36 -0.10
C ASP A 210 -22.86 -4.42 0.90
N ILE A 211 -24.18 -4.50 1.11
CA ILE A 211 -24.76 -5.44 2.08
C ILE A 211 -24.50 -6.88 1.68
N GLY A 212 -24.59 -7.22 0.39
CA GLY A 212 -24.30 -8.57 -0.11
C GLY A 212 -22.87 -8.99 0.22
N MET A 213 -21.91 -8.13 -0.14
CA MET A 213 -20.48 -8.32 0.15
C MET A 213 -20.19 -8.38 1.65
N THR A 214 -20.87 -7.55 2.45
CA THR A 214 -20.76 -7.59 3.92
C THR A 214 -21.18 -8.96 4.45
N ARG A 215 -22.32 -9.48 3.98
CA ARG A 215 -22.85 -10.80 4.39
C ARG A 215 -21.93 -11.94 3.97
N GLU A 216 -21.34 -11.87 2.78
CA GLU A 216 -20.35 -12.87 2.32
C GLU A 216 -19.08 -12.85 3.19
N ALA A 217 -18.51 -11.68 3.45
CA ALA A 217 -17.35 -11.52 4.31
C ALA A 217 -17.63 -11.95 5.76
N GLN A 218 -18.79 -11.59 6.30
CA GLN A 218 -19.28 -12.03 7.61
C GLN A 218 -19.37 -13.56 7.66
N LYS A 219 -20.01 -14.19 6.67
CA LYS A 219 -20.16 -15.65 6.58
C LYS A 219 -18.81 -16.36 6.55
N THR A 220 -17.84 -15.87 5.76
CA THR A 220 -16.50 -16.46 5.74
C THR A 220 -15.78 -16.31 7.08
N CYS A 221 -15.88 -15.15 7.74
CA CYS A 221 -15.32 -14.97 9.09
C CYS A 221 -15.94 -15.95 10.09
N LEU A 222 -17.27 -16.09 10.11
CA LEU A 222 -17.96 -17.01 11.00
C LEU A 222 -17.59 -18.47 10.71
N SER A 223 -17.41 -18.84 9.44
CA SER A 223 -16.94 -20.17 9.08
C SER A 223 -15.55 -20.48 9.64
N LEU A 224 -14.64 -19.50 9.66
CA LEU A 224 -13.31 -19.67 10.26
C LEU A 224 -13.39 -19.79 11.78
N LEU A 225 -14.23 -18.96 12.41
CA LEU A 225 -14.42 -18.94 13.86
C LEU A 225 -15.05 -20.23 14.40
N ASN A 226 -15.95 -20.84 13.63
CA ASN A 226 -16.63 -22.08 13.99
C ASN A 226 -15.79 -23.34 13.72
N ASP A 227 -14.64 -23.22 13.04
CA ASP A 227 -13.74 -24.34 12.82
C ASP A 227 -12.90 -24.60 14.09
N PRO A 228 -13.04 -25.77 14.76
CA PRO A 228 -12.29 -26.09 15.97
C PRO A 228 -10.76 -26.16 15.76
N ALA A 229 -10.30 -26.34 14.52
CA ALA A 229 -8.89 -26.36 14.18
C ALA A 229 -8.26 -24.95 14.09
N THR A 230 -9.07 -23.90 14.15
CA THR A 230 -8.59 -22.51 14.05
C THR A 230 -7.85 -22.09 15.33
N GLY A 231 -6.53 -21.88 15.21
CA GLY A 231 -5.68 -21.42 16.30
C GLY A 231 -6.01 -20.00 16.80
N SER A 232 -5.63 -19.68 18.04
CA SER A 232 -6.00 -18.45 18.74
C SER A 232 -5.68 -17.17 17.96
N GLU A 233 -4.49 -17.06 17.37
CA GLU A 233 -4.09 -15.88 16.61
C GLU A 233 -5.08 -15.56 15.47
N LEU A 234 -5.52 -16.59 14.75
CA LEU A 234 -6.47 -16.43 13.65
C LEU A 234 -7.86 -16.11 14.17
N VAL A 235 -8.28 -16.69 15.30
CA VAL A 235 -9.54 -16.32 15.98
C VAL A 235 -9.54 -14.85 16.36
N ILE A 236 -8.52 -14.37 17.08
CA ILE A 236 -8.42 -12.98 17.54
C ILE A 236 -8.44 -12.01 16.36
N VAL A 237 -7.66 -12.28 15.32
CA VAL A 237 -7.63 -11.41 14.13
C VAL A 237 -8.96 -11.44 13.38
N THR A 238 -9.62 -12.59 13.31
CA THR A 238 -10.93 -12.72 12.65
C THR A 238 -12.02 -11.99 13.43
N LEU A 239 -12.08 -12.12 14.77
CA LEU A 239 -13.01 -11.38 15.63
C LEU A 239 -12.81 -9.86 15.51
N ARG A 240 -11.57 -9.39 15.53
CA ARG A 240 -11.25 -7.96 15.33
C ARG A 240 -11.69 -7.48 13.94
N THR A 241 -11.41 -8.26 12.91
CA THR A 241 -11.80 -7.95 11.53
C THR A 241 -13.32 -7.88 11.40
N LEU A 242 -14.03 -8.86 11.95
CA LEU A 242 -15.48 -8.94 11.93
C LEU A 242 -16.12 -7.75 12.67
N THR A 243 -15.56 -7.38 13.82
CA THR A 243 -16.00 -6.21 14.59
C THR A 243 -15.85 -4.93 13.77
N LEU A 244 -14.71 -4.73 13.10
CA LEU A 244 -14.50 -3.56 12.24
C LEU A 244 -15.46 -3.54 11.04
N LEU A 245 -15.67 -4.68 10.37
CA LEU A 245 -16.62 -4.82 9.26
C LEU A 245 -18.05 -4.44 9.70
N ILE A 246 -18.54 -5.07 10.76
CA ILE A 246 -19.91 -4.91 11.28
C ILE A 246 -20.13 -3.51 11.85
N SER A 247 -19.16 -2.96 12.57
CA SER A 247 -19.26 -1.60 13.12
C SER A 247 -19.50 -0.54 12.04
N LYS A 248 -18.87 -0.69 10.87
CA LYS A 248 -19.04 0.21 9.73
C LYS A 248 -20.28 -0.08 8.91
N ALA A 249 -20.65 -1.35 8.74
CA ALA A 249 -21.85 -1.72 7.99
C ALA A 249 -23.15 -1.41 8.76
N VAL A 250 -23.08 -1.21 10.08
CA VAL A 250 -24.23 -0.92 10.95
C VAL A 250 -25.32 -2.00 10.87
N ILE A 251 -24.91 -3.26 10.69
CA ILE A 251 -25.77 -4.45 10.71
C ILE A 251 -25.32 -5.40 11.82
N ASP A 252 -26.24 -6.18 12.38
CA ASP A 252 -25.94 -7.27 13.32
C ASP A 252 -24.99 -6.92 14.50
N GLN A 253 -25.02 -5.66 14.97
CA GLN A 253 -24.09 -5.19 16.00
C GLN A 253 -24.31 -5.93 17.33
N LYS A 254 -25.56 -6.24 17.66
CA LYS A 254 -25.92 -6.97 18.88
C LYS A 254 -25.35 -8.38 18.85
N GLU A 255 -25.54 -9.10 17.74
CA GLU A 255 -25.05 -10.45 17.53
C GLU A 255 -23.53 -10.51 17.61
N GLN A 256 -22.84 -9.46 17.14
CA GLN A 256 -21.40 -9.35 17.29
C GLN A 256 -20.97 -9.09 18.74
N ILE A 257 -21.69 -8.28 19.50
CA ILE A 257 -21.43 -8.08 20.95
C ILE A 257 -21.65 -9.38 21.71
N ASP A 258 -22.77 -10.05 21.48
CA ASP A 258 -23.10 -11.33 22.13
C ASP A 258 -22.02 -12.38 21.83
N ARG A 259 -21.51 -12.40 20.59
CA ARG A 259 -20.39 -13.27 20.21
C ARG A 259 -19.10 -12.92 20.95
N LEU A 260 -18.75 -11.65 21.05
CA LEU A 260 -17.54 -11.24 21.77
C LEU A 260 -17.63 -11.62 23.26
N LEU A 261 -18.81 -11.47 23.87
CA LEU A 261 -19.06 -11.93 25.23
C LEU A 261 -18.94 -13.45 25.36
N GLU A 262 -19.47 -14.21 24.39
CA GLU A 262 -19.35 -15.67 24.36
C GLU A 262 -17.88 -16.11 24.32
N TYR A 263 -17.05 -15.51 23.46
CA TYR A 263 -15.61 -15.81 23.43
C TYR A 263 -14.90 -15.39 24.71
N ALA A 264 -15.22 -14.22 25.28
CA ALA A 264 -14.61 -13.74 26.53
C ALA A 264 -14.95 -14.62 27.74
N LEU A 265 -16.15 -15.22 27.77
CA LEU A 265 -16.63 -15.99 28.92
C LEU A 265 -16.37 -17.50 28.79
N ASN A 266 -16.42 -18.05 27.58
CA ASN A 266 -16.49 -19.49 27.35
C ASN A 266 -15.34 -20.06 26.52
N ASP A 267 -14.47 -19.24 25.90
CA ASP A 267 -13.31 -19.76 25.20
C ASP A 267 -12.26 -20.30 26.18
N THR A 268 -11.73 -21.50 25.90
CA THR A 268 -10.79 -22.19 26.78
C THR A 268 -9.35 -21.70 26.64
N ARG A 269 -9.09 -20.80 25.68
CA ARG A 269 -7.76 -20.29 25.37
C ARG A 269 -7.57 -18.93 26.02
N ASP A 270 -6.62 -18.84 26.95
CA ASP A 270 -6.33 -17.65 27.77
C ASP A 270 -6.02 -16.38 26.96
N ASP A 271 -5.56 -16.51 25.72
CA ASP A 271 -5.25 -15.38 24.85
C ASP A 271 -6.45 -14.86 24.05
N VAL A 272 -7.54 -15.64 24.02
CA VAL A 272 -8.81 -15.31 23.35
C VAL A 272 -9.83 -14.76 24.35
N SER A 273 -9.86 -15.28 25.58
CA SER A 273 -10.74 -14.83 26.67
C SER A 273 -10.31 -13.50 27.30
#